data_AF-W1YHS4-F1
#
_entry.id   AF-W1YHS4-F1
#
_cell.length_a   1.000
_cell.length_b   1.000
_cell.length_c   1.000
_cell.angle_alpha   90.00
_cell.angle_beta   90.00
_cell.angle_gamma   90.00
#
_symmetry.space_group_name_H-M   'P 1'
#
loop_
_entity.id
_entity.type
_entity.pdbx_description
1 polymer ?
#
loop_
_entity_poly.entity_id
_entity_poly.type
_entity_poly.pdbx_seq_one_letter_code
_entity_poly.pdbx_strand_id
1 'polypeptide(L)'
;ACSCCGVRIRVHLYRANQTICGTLRLLCHQQLKLDDNSEGQLLQKLCEAHDGLLLVCGPTGSGKSFTLACCIDYINQTMERHIITLEDPVEFEFVPKKSLIHQRQLGADINTMSDGI
;
A
#
# COMPACT_ATOMS: atom_id res chain seq x y z
N ALA A 1 3.35 -7.22 -11.41
CA ALA A 1 2.87 -8.29 -10.50
C ALA A 1 1.93 -9.20 -11.29
N CYS A 2 1.85 -10.49 -10.96
CA CYS A 2 0.88 -11.41 -11.56
C CYS A 2 0.01 -12.04 -10.45
N SER A 3 -1.21 -12.45 -10.80
CA SER A 3 -2.10 -13.20 -9.91
C SER A 3 -2.12 -14.66 -10.36
N CYS A 4 -1.87 -15.59 -9.44
CA CYS A 4 -1.96 -17.03 -9.68
C CYS A 4 -2.82 -17.66 -8.58
N CYS A 5 -3.93 -18.30 -8.95
CA CYS A 5 -4.88 -18.92 -8.02
C CYS A 5 -5.37 -17.98 -6.90
N GLY A 6 -5.53 -16.68 -7.19
CA GLY A 6 -5.95 -15.67 -6.21
C GLY A 6 -4.84 -15.12 -5.32
N VAL A 7 -3.60 -15.59 -5.46
CA VAL A 7 -2.43 -15.05 -4.75
C VAL A 7 -1.69 -14.08 -5.66
N ARG A 8 -1.49 -12.85 -5.19
CA ARG A 8 -0.66 -11.87 -5.89
C ARG A 8 0.81 -12.16 -5.62
N ILE A 9 1.62 -12.14 -6.68
CA ILE A 9 3.05 -12.43 -6.60
C ILE A 9 3.82 -11.28 -7.26
N ARG A 10 4.80 -10.75 -6.53
CA ARG A 10 5.81 -9.85 -7.10
C ARG A 10 6.91 -10.69 -7.70
N VAL A 11 6.99 -10.67 -9.03
CA VAL A 11 8.03 -11.34 -9.80
C VAL A 11 9.03 -10.29 -10.26
N HIS A 12 10.31 -10.53 -10.02
CA HIS A 12 11.41 -9.75 -10.58
C HIS A 12 12.31 -10.70 -11.36
N LEU A 13 12.33 -10.54 -12.69
CA LEU A 13 13.15 -11.32 -13.61
C LEU A 13 14.43 -10.54 -13.92
N TYR A 14 15.57 -11.22 -13.95
CA TYR A 14 16.86 -10.62 -14.23
C TYR A 14 17.83 -11.64 -14.83
N ARG A 15 18.99 -11.19 -15.32
CA ARG A 15 20.03 -12.06 -15.87
C ARG A 15 21.20 -12.16 -14.90
N ALA A 16 21.66 -13.37 -14.61
CA ALA A 16 22.87 -13.61 -13.82
C ALA A 16 23.67 -14.76 -14.46
N ASN A 17 24.99 -14.62 -14.58
CA ASN A 17 25.86 -15.64 -15.21
C ASN A 17 25.34 -16.16 -16.57
N GLN A 18 24.85 -15.25 -17.42
CA GLN A 18 24.25 -15.52 -18.73
C GLN A 18 22.93 -16.32 -18.71
N THR A 19 22.45 -16.77 -17.54
CA THR A 19 21.17 -17.45 -17.38
C THR A 19 20.07 -16.48 -16.95
N ILE A 20 18.83 -16.83 -17.27
CA ILE A 20 17.64 -16.08 -16.80
C ILE A 20 17.33 -16.56 -15.39
N CYS A 21 17.22 -15.62 -14.46
CA CYS A 21 16.87 -15.85 -13.06
C CYS A 21 15.62 -15.04 -12.70
N GLY A 22 14.99 -15.42 -11.58
CA GLY A 22 13.87 -14.65 -11.05
C GLY A 22 13.73 -14.81 -9.54
N THR A 23 13.30 -13.74 -8.87
CA THR A 23 12.83 -13.79 -7.49
C THR A 23 11.31 -13.67 -7.46
N LEU A 24 10.66 -14.52 -6.67
CA LEU A 24 9.23 -14.47 -6.42
C LEU A 24 8.99 -14.11 -4.96
N ARG A 25 8.17 -13.09 -4.71
CA ARG A 25 7.69 -12.72 -3.37
C ARG A 25 6.18 -12.81 -3.34
N LEU A 26 5.65 -13.65 -2.45
CA LEU A 26 4.20 -13.73 -2.20
C LEU A 26 3.73 -12.43 -1.55
N LEU A 27 2.62 -11.89 -2.07
CA LEU A 27 1.89 -10.80 -1.45
C LEU A 27 0.69 -11.43 -0.74
N CYS A 28 0.86 -11.71 0.56
CA CYS A 28 -0.21 -12.29 1.36
C CYS A 28 -1.30 -11.24 1.61
N HIS A 29 -2.56 -11.63 1.45
CA HIS A 29 -3.68 -10.81 1.86
C HIS A 29 -3.77 -10.86 3.39
N GLN A 30 -3.28 -9.80 4.04
CA GLN A 30 -3.40 -9.63 5.49
C GLN A 30 -4.60 -8.75 5.78
N GLN A 31 -5.33 -9.07 6.85
CA GLN A 31 -6.41 -8.21 7.32
C GLN A 31 -5.81 -6.88 7.76
N LEU A 32 -6.21 -5.79 7.10
CA LEU A 32 -5.80 -4.44 7.46
C LEU A 32 -6.61 -4.00 8.68
N LYS A 33 -5.94 -3.83 9.82
CA LYS A 33 -6.54 -3.30 11.04
C LYS A 33 -5.45 -2.59 11.85
N LEU A 34 -5.77 -1.41 12.37
CA LEU A 34 -4.96 -0.76 13.40
C LEU A 34 -5.19 -1.47 14.74
N ASP A 35 -4.11 -1.72 15.48
CA ASP A 35 -4.21 -2.35 16.79
C ASP A 35 -4.99 -1.49 17.79
N ASP A 36 -5.62 -2.13 18.77
CA ASP A 36 -6.37 -1.43 19.83
C ASP A 36 -5.45 -0.97 21.00
N ASN A 37 -4.14 -1.15 20.85
CA ASN A 37 -3.11 -0.74 21.82
C ASN A 37 -2.82 0.78 21.73
N SER A 38 -1.93 1.27 22.60
CA SER A 38 -1.57 2.70 22.65
C SER A 38 -0.96 3.23 21.34
N GLU A 39 -0.21 2.40 20.61
CA GLU A 39 0.40 2.77 19.33
C GLU A 39 -0.65 2.90 18.22
N GLY A 40 -1.57 1.95 18.14
CA GLY A 40 -2.67 2.01 17.18
C GLY A 40 -3.63 3.17 17.47
N GLN A 41 -3.91 3.49 18.73
CA GLN A 41 -4.68 4.68 19.10
C GLN A 41 -3.97 5.99 18.71
N LEU A 42 -2.63 6.04 18.81
CA LEU A 42 -1.86 7.19 18.31
C LEU A 42 -2.00 7.31 16.79
N LEU A 43 -1.87 6.22 16.04
CA LEU A 43 -2.06 6.22 14.58
C LEU A 43 -3.48 6.65 14.19
N GLN A 44 -4.52 6.20 14.90
CA GLN A 44 -5.89 6.65 14.67
C GLN A 44 -6.02 8.16 14.80
N LYS A 45 -5.50 8.74 15.90
CA LYS A 45 -5.50 10.21 16.10
C LYS A 45 -4.74 10.96 15.00
N LEU A 46 -3.63 10.40 14.51
CA LEU A 46 -2.88 10.99 13.40
C LEU A 46 -3.68 10.93 12.09
N CYS A 47 -4.45 9.86 11.86
CA CYS A 47 -5.33 9.73 10.69
C CYS A 47 -6.53 10.68 10.73
N GLU A 48 -7.00 11.04 11.92
CA GLU A 48 -8.12 11.98 12.12
C GLU A 48 -7.72 13.45 11.92
N ALA A 49 -6.42 13.75 11.81
CA ALA A 49 -5.94 15.10 11.54
C ALA A 49 -6.56 15.66 10.25
N HIS A 50 -6.93 16.95 10.28
CA HIS A 50 -7.56 17.59 9.12
C HIS A 50 -6.60 17.70 7.93
N ASP A 51 -5.35 18.07 8.21
CA ASP A 51 -4.25 18.26 7.26
C ASP A 51 -2.89 18.03 7.96
N GLY A 52 -1.85 17.73 7.18
CA GLY A 52 -0.50 17.49 7.69
C GLY A 52 0.31 16.52 6.83
N LEU A 53 1.52 16.18 7.29
CA LEU A 53 2.41 15.20 6.65
C LEU A 53 2.78 14.11 7.65
N LEU A 54 2.44 12.87 7.34
CA LEU A 54 2.85 11.69 8.10
C LEU A 54 3.95 10.94 7.34
N LEU A 55 5.10 10.75 7.98
CA LEU A 55 6.23 10.00 7.42
C LEU A 55 6.38 8.66 8.15
N VAL A 56 6.26 7.56 7.42
CA VAL A 56 6.45 6.20 7.95
C VAL A 56 7.79 5.67 7.48
N CYS A 57 8.74 5.55 8.40
CA CYS A 57 10.14 5.22 8.12
C CYS A 57 10.56 3.90 8.80
N GLY A 58 11.63 3.27 8.29
CA GLY A 58 12.13 1.99 8.81
C GLY A 58 12.76 1.10 7.72
N PRO A 59 13.52 0.06 8.09
CA PRO A 59 14.21 -0.81 7.14
C PRO A 59 13.24 -1.65 6.30
N THR A 60 13.73 -2.26 5.22
CA THR A 60 12.93 -3.17 4.40
C THR A 60 12.36 -4.31 5.24
N GLY A 61 11.07 -4.62 5.07
CA GLY A 61 10.41 -5.68 5.84
C GLY A 61 9.90 -5.27 7.23
N SER A 62 10.09 -4.02 7.66
CA SER A 62 9.64 -3.56 8.99
C SER A 62 8.13 -3.25 9.10
N GLY A 63 7.33 -3.59 8.09
CA GLY A 63 5.88 -3.37 8.12
C GLY A 63 5.38 -1.98 7.68
N LYS A 64 6.23 -1.08 7.16
CA LYS A 64 5.82 0.29 6.75
C LYS A 64 4.59 0.35 5.85
N SER A 65 4.61 -0.38 4.72
CA SER A 65 3.50 -0.40 3.76
C SER A 65 2.24 -0.94 4.41
N PHE A 66 2.38 -1.95 5.28
CA PHE A 66 1.26 -2.52 6.02
C PHE A 66 0.67 -1.51 7.01
N THR A 67 1.50 -0.80 7.79
CA THR A 67 1.05 0.25 8.71
C THR A 67 0.32 1.37 7.96
N LEU A 68 0.86 1.85 6.84
CA LEU A 68 0.20 2.85 5.99
C LEU A 68 -1.13 2.32 5.43
N ALA A 69 -1.17 1.06 5.00
CA ALA A 69 -2.40 0.45 4.50
C ALA A 69 -3.47 0.32 5.60
N CYS A 70 -3.09 -0.03 6.83
CA CYS A 70 -4.02 -0.02 7.98
C CYS A 70 -4.54 1.39 8.28
N CYS A 71 -3.70 2.43 8.16
CA CYS A 71 -4.13 3.83 8.30
C CYS A 71 -5.14 4.23 7.21
N ILE A 72 -4.85 3.90 5.95
CA ILE A 72 -5.74 4.17 4.81
C ILE A 72 -7.08 3.43 4.99
N ASP A 73 -7.06 2.15 5.36
CA ASP A 73 -8.29 1.39 5.56
C ASP A 73 -9.09 1.90 6.78
N TYR A 74 -8.43 2.35 7.85
CA TYR A 74 -9.10 3.04 8.95
C TYR A 74 -9.84 4.30 8.47
N ILE A 75 -9.19 5.19 7.72
CA ILE A 75 -9.82 6.39 7.15
C ILE A 75 -10.99 5.99 6.24
N ASN A 76 -10.81 4.99 5.37
CA ASN A 76 -11.84 4.49 4.48
C ASN A 76 -13.07 3.93 5.23
N GLN A 77 -12.88 3.34 6.41
CA GLN A 77 -13.96 2.80 7.24
C GLN A 77 -14.69 3.88 8.04
N THR A 78 -13.98 4.90 8.54
CA THR A 78 -14.52 5.83 9.53
C THR A 78 -14.92 7.17 8.95
N MET A 79 -14.29 7.62 7.86
CA MET A 79 -14.40 8.98 7.33
C MET A 79 -14.85 9.02 5.86
N GLU A 80 -15.51 10.11 5.47
CA GLU A 80 -15.88 10.42 4.08
C GLU A 80 -14.78 11.30 3.46
N ARG A 81 -13.76 10.67 2.87
CA ARG A 81 -12.62 11.36 2.24
C ARG A 81 -12.45 10.92 0.79
N HIS A 82 -11.71 11.70 0.02
CA HIS A 82 -11.18 11.29 -1.28
C HIS A 82 -9.70 10.93 -1.08
N ILE A 83 -9.37 9.65 -1.23
CA ILE A 83 -8.04 9.10 -1.03
C ILE A 83 -7.43 8.80 -2.39
N ILE A 84 -6.26 9.38 -2.67
CA ILE A 84 -5.49 9.12 -3.89
C ILE A 84 -4.16 8.49 -3.47
N THR A 85 -3.79 7.36 -4.07
CA THR A 85 -2.48 6.72 -3.86
C THR A 85 -1.71 6.65 -5.17
N LEU A 86 -0.39 6.89 -5.10
CA LEU A 86 0.55 6.72 -6.21
C LEU A 86 1.58 5.67 -5.78
N GLU A 87 1.65 4.53 -6.49
CA GLU A 87 2.37 3.34 -6.01
C GLU A 87 3.20 2.66 -7.13
N ASP A 88 4.28 1.94 -6.75
CA ASP A 88 5.13 1.17 -7.67
C ASP A 88 5.62 -0.16 -7.07
N PRO A 89 4.93 -1.30 -7.35
CA PRO A 89 3.56 -1.42 -7.83
C PRO A 89 2.55 -1.26 -6.67
N VAL A 90 1.25 -1.31 -6.97
CA VAL A 90 0.21 -1.35 -5.93
C VAL A 90 0.37 -2.61 -5.06
N GLU A 91 0.56 -2.43 -3.75
CA GLU A 91 0.79 -3.55 -2.81
C GLU A 91 -0.51 -4.08 -2.17
N PHE A 92 -1.42 -3.18 -1.80
CA PHE A 92 -2.70 -3.49 -1.19
C PHE A 92 -3.84 -2.91 -2.03
N GLU A 93 -4.88 -3.71 -2.29
CA GLU A 93 -6.08 -3.24 -2.98
C GLU A 93 -7.14 -2.85 -1.95
N PHE A 94 -7.68 -1.64 -2.07
CA PHE A 94 -8.74 -1.16 -1.19
C PHE A 94 -10.08 -1.21 -1.89
N VAL A 95 -11.07 -1.80 -1.22
CA VAL A 95 -12.47 -1.69 -1.64
C VAL A 95 -13.03 -0.40 -1.04
N PRO A 96 -13.57 0.53 -1.84
CA PRO A 96 -14.22 1.74 -1.33
C PRO A 96 -15.33 1.40 -0.32
N LYS A 97 -15.31 2.07 0.84
CA LYS A 97 -16.32 1.96 1.90
C LYS A 97 -17.00 3.32 2.08
N LYS A 98 -16.57 4.13 3.05
CA LYS A 98 -17.04 5.51 3.21
C LYS A 98 -16.27 6.51 2.36
N SER A 99 -15.04 6.17 1.98
CA SER A 99 -14.18 7.04 1.17
C SER A 99 -14.18 6.61 -0.30
N LEU A 100 -14.04 7.61 -1.20
CA LEU A 100 -13.68 7.38 -2.60
C LEU A 100 -12.18 7.11 -2.67
N ILE A 101 -11.77 6.02 -3.31
CA ILE A 101 -10.36 5.64 -3.42
C ILE A 101 -9.96 5.52 -4.89
N HIS A 102 -8.89 6.22 -5.26
CA HIS A 102 -8.23 6.09 -6.56
C HIS A 102 -6.77 5.67 -6.36
N GLN A 103 -6.45 4.43 -6.68
CA GLN A 103 -5.07 3.93 -6.67
C GLN A 103 -4.50 4.03 -8.09
N ARG A 104 -3.31 4.61 -8.22
CA ARG A 104 -2.61 4.77 -9.50
C ARG A 104 -1.24 4.11 -9.43
N GLN A 105 -0.98 3.17 -10.32
CA GLN A 105 0.28 2.46 -10.40
C GLN A 105 1.20 3.07 -11.46
N LEU A 106 2.47 3.27 -11.10
CA LEU A 106 3.52 3.65 -12.03
C LEU A 106 3.67 2.61 -13.15
N GLY A 107 3.73 3.09 -14.38
CA GLY A 107 3.86 2.29 -15.60
C GLY A 107 2.56 1.63 -16.07
N ALA A 108 1.46 1.72 -15.32
CA ALA A 108 0.15 1.23 -15.75
C ALA A 108 -0.88 2.36 -15.88
N ASP A 109 -1.03 3.18 -14.83
CA ASP A 109 -1.99 4.29 -14.79
C ASP A 109 -1.32 5.65 -15.01
N ILE A 110 -0.06 5.78 -14.57
CA ILE A 110 0.75 7.01 -14.69
C ILE A 110 2.14 6.68 -15.22
N ASN A 111 2.73 7.58 -16.00
CA ASN A 111 4.08 7.39 -16.56
C ASN A 111 5.19 7.81 -15.58
N THR A 112 4.93 8.81 -14.75
CA THR A 112 5.83 9.26 -13.69
C THR A 112 5.06 9.56 -12.40
N MET A 113 5.74 9.53 -11.26
CA MET A 113 5.11 9.89 -9.97
C MET A 113 4.66 11.36 -9.94
N SER A 114 5.39 12.25 -10.63
CA SER A 114 5.06 13.68 -10.71
C SER A 114 3.77 13.95 -11.47
N ASP A 115 3.45 13.14 -12.49
CA ASP A 115 2.20 13.27 -13.26
C ASP A 115 0.97 12.80 -12.49
N GLY A 116 1.17 12.09 -11.36
CA GLY A 116 0.09 11.51 -10.57
C GLY A 116 -0.58 12.48 -9.60
N ILE A 117 -0.02 13.67 -9.40
CA ILE A 117 -0.44 14.67 -8.39
C ILE A 117 -1.51 15.60 -8.97
#